data_AF-A0A932FZ94-F1
#
_entry.id   AF-A0A932FZ94-F1
#
_cell.length_a   1.000
_cell.length_b   1.000
_cell.length_c   1.000
_cell.angle_alpha   90.00
_cell.angle_beta   90.00
_cell.angle_gamma   90.00
#
_symmetry.space_group_name_H-M   'P 1'
#
loop_
_entity.id
_entity.type
_entity.pdbx_description
1 polymer ?
#
loop_
_entity_poly.entity_id
_entity_poly.type
_entity_poly.pdbx_seq_one_letter_code
_entity_poly.pdbx_strand_id
1 'polypeptide(L)' 'MLEEKLRSLRAHLSQVMKTNVEGLSILDVAQSTATFRGIQSKVRHAEAFASLRLLLEL' A
#
# COMPACT_ATOMS: atom_id res chain seq x y z
N MET A 1 3.83 5.72 10.17
CA MET A 1 3.11 4.66 9.42
C MET A 1 3.59 4.50 7.98
N LEU A 2 3.22 5.37 7.02
CA LEU A 2 3.60 5.13 5.60
C LEU A 2 5.12 5.10 5.37
N GLU A 3 5.86 6.03 5.93
CA GLU A 3 7.33 6.06 5.77
C GLU A 3 8.01 4.80 6.32
N GLU A 4 7.54 4.29 7.46
CA GLU A 4 8.05 3.04 8.05
C GLU A 4 7.76 1.86 7.13
N LYS A 5 6.54 1.77 6.58
CA LYS A 5 6.18 0.77 5.58
C LYS A 5 7.11 0.83 4.37
N LEU A 6 7.37 2.03 3.84
CA LEU A 6 8.29 2.19 2.71
C LEU A 6 9.73 1.81 3.06
N ARG A 7 10.21 2.14 4.27
CA ARG A 7 11.53 1.70 4.76
C ARG A 7 11.60 0.17 4.86
N SER A 8 10.58 -0.46 5.43
CA SER A 8 10.50 -1.93 5.53
C SER A 8 10.51 -2.59 4.15
N LEU A 9 9.72 -2.11 3.20
CA LEU A 9 9.73 -2.63 1.82
C LEU A 9 11.09 -2.42 1.14
N ARG A 10 11.71 -1.25 1.33
CA ARG A 10 13.01 -0.92 0.75
C ARG A 10 14.15 -1.80 1.30
N ALA A 11 14.03 -2.29 2.52
CA ALA A 11 15.01 -3.22 3.10
C ALA A 11 15.08 -4.55 2.31
N HIS A 12 14.02 -4.94 1.60
CA HIS A 12 13.98 -6.12 0.73
C HIS A 12 14.46 -5.81 -0.69
N LEU A 13 15.67 -5.27 -0.84
CA LEU A 13 16.23 -4.80 -2.13
C LEU A 13 16.10 -5.80 -3.29
N SER A 14 16.29 -7.10 -3.02
CA SER A 14 16.18 -8.16 -4.04
C SER A 14 14.77 -8.37 -4.59
N GLN A 15 13.75 -7.77 -3.98
CA GLN A 15 12.35 -7.88 -4.34
C GLN A 15 11.74 -6.56 -4.83
N VAL A 16 12.39 -5.41 -4.61
CA VAL A 16 11.81 -4.09 -4.86
C VAL A 16 11.29 -3.91 -6.30
N MET A 17 12.01 -4.45 -7.28
CA MET A 17 11.66 -4.34 -8.72
C MET A 17 11.01 -5.61 -9.29
N LYS A 18 10.70 -6.63 -8.49
CA LYS A 18 10.11 -7.90 -8.95
C LYS A 18 8.59 -7.81 -9.07
N THR A 19 8.09 -6.77 -9.71
CA THR A 19 6.66 -6.49 -9.89
C THR A 19 6.09 -7.03 -11.21
N ASN A 20 6.95 -7.53 -12.11
CA ASN A 20 6.62 -7.91 -13.49
C ASN A 20 6.03 -6.75 -14.34
N VAL A 21 6.24 -5.50 -13.91
CA VAL A 21 5.87 -4.30 -14.66
C VAL A 21 7.11 -3.43 -14.78
N GLU A 22 7.51 -3.13 -16.02
CA GLU A 22 8.70 -2.35 -16.30
C GLU A 22 8.62 -0.96 -15.65
N GLY A 23 9.69 -0.57 -14.96
CA GLY A 23 9.79 0.74 -14.31
C GLY A 23 8.93 0.93 -13.06
N LEU A 24 8.20 -0.08 -12.60
CA LEU A 24 7.31 0.03 -11.44
C LEU A 24 7.85 -0.75 -10.24
N SER A 25 8.20 -0.07 -9.15
CA SER A 25 8.63 -0.73 -7.91
C SER A 25 7.47 -1.04 -6.97
N ILE A 26 7.67 -1.97 -6.02
CA ILE A 26 6.71 -2.20 -4.94
C ILE A 26 6.53 -0.96 -4.04
N LEU A 27 7.49 -0.05 -4.02
CA LEU A 27 7.40 1.22 -3.28
C LEU A 27 6.40 2.15 -3.94
N ASP A 28 6.45 2.26 -5.27
CA ASP A 28 5.52 3.07 -6.07
C ASP A 28 4.09 2.55 -5.92
N VAL A 29 3.93 1.22 -6.00
CA VAL A 29 2.64 0.55 -5.78
C VAL A 29 2.11 0.82 -4.38
N ALA A 30 2.93 0.66 -3.35
CA ALA A 30 2.52 0.87 -1.96
C ALA A 30 2.12 2.33 -1.70
N GLN A 31 2.91 3.30 -2.17
CA GLN A 31 2.63 4.72 -2.05
C GLN A 31 1.35 5.12 -2.78
N SER A 32 1.21 4.70 -4.04
CA SER A 32 0.07 5.05 -4.89
C SER A 32 -1.22 4.45 -4.34
N THR A 33 -1.18 3.18 -3.90
CA THR A 33 -2.34 2.52 -3.29
C THR A 33 -2.73 3.18 -1.98
N ALA A 34 -1.76 3.53 -1.12
CA ALA A 34 -2.04 4.19 0.15
C ALA A 34 -2.69 5.57 -0.04
N THR A 35 -2.22 6.34 -1.02
CA THR A 35 -2.82 7.64 -1.40
C THR A 35 -4.23 7.44 -1.98
N PHE A 36 -4.41 6.49 -2.90
CA PHE A 36 -5.70 6.19 -3.50
C PHE A 36 -6.76 5.81 -2.46
N ARG A 37 -6.42 4.94 -1.52
CA ARG A 37 -7.32 4.57 -0.40
C ARG A 37 -7.53 5.73 0.58
N GLY A 38 -6.49 6.54 0.80
CA GLY A 38 -6.59 7.76 1.59
C GLY A 38 -7.67 8.70 1.07
N ILE A 39 -7.66 8.97 -0.24
CA ILE A 39 -8.68 9.80 -0.92
C ILE A 39 -10.09 9.24 -0.66
N GLN A 40 -10.29 7.93 -0.84
CA GLN A 40 -11.59 7.28 -0.59
C GLN A 40 -12.08 7.46 0.86
N SER A 41 -11.14 7.51 1.81
CA SER A 41 -11.43 7.60 3.25
C SER A 41 -11.28 9.02 3.81
N LYS A 42 -11.06 10.02 2.96
CA LYS A 42 -10.81 11.43 3.33
C LYS A 42 -9.63 11.64 4.30
N VAL A 43 -8.60 10.79 4.21
CA VAL A 43 -7.34 10.91 4.96
C VAL A 43 -6.14 10.88 4.01
N ARG A 44 -4.95 11.29 4.45
CA ARG A 44 -3.79 11.39 3.55
C ARG A 44 -3.37 10.03 2.97
N HIS A 45 -3.31 9.01 3.83
CA HIS A 45 -2.92 7.65 3.47
C HIS A 45 -3.80 6.67 4.24
N ALA A 46 -4.27 5.61 3.56
CA ALA A 46 -5.02 4.55 4.20
C ALA A 46 -4.63 3.19 3.61
N GLU A 47 -4.91 2.12 4.36
CA GLU A 47 -4.86 0.76 3.85
C GLU A 47 -6.28 0.22 3.76
N ALA A 48 -6.55 -0.60 2.75
CA ALA A 48 -7.85 -1.21 2.57
C ALA A 48 -7.77 -2.70 2.90
N PHE A 49 -8.80 -3.20 3.54
CA PHE A 49 -8.96 -4.59 3.91
C PHE A 49 -10.31 -5.08 3.36
N ALA A 50 -10.35 -6.33 2.89
CA ALA A 50 -11.58 -6.99 2.48
C ALA A 50 -11.87 -8.11 3.48
N SER A 51 -12.97 -7.99 4.23
CA SER A 51 -13.39 -9.02 5.17
C SER A 51 -14.19 -10.11 4.43
N LEU A 52 -13.91 -11.38 4.74
CA LEU A 52 -14.69 -12.51 4.21
C LEU A 52 -16.13 -12.54 4.76
N ARG A 53 -16.31 -12.00 5.97
CA ARG A 53 -17.61 -11.85 6.63
C ARG A 53 -18.06 -10.41 6.56
N LEU A 54 -19.38 -10.21 6.56
CA LEU A 54 -19.99 -8.89 6.66
C LEU A 54 -19.44 -8.20 7.91
N LEU A 55 -18.76 -7.06 7.70
CA LEU A 55 -18.40 -6.17 8.78
C LEU A 55 -19.66 -5.39 9.13
N LEU A 56 -20.22 -5.63 10.32
CA LEU A 56 -21.35 -4.86 10.81
C LEU A 56 -20.83 -3.49 11.26
N GLU A 57 -21.51 -2.42 10.84
CA GLU A 57 -21.32 -1.11 11.43
C GLU A 57 -21.88 -1.17 12.87
N LEU A 58 -21.00 -1.01 13.87
CA LEU A 58 -21.36 -0.83 15.28
C LEU A 58 -21.30 0.66 15.63
#